data_AF-A0A1T5CCL1-F1
#
_entry.id   AF-A0A1T5CCL1-F1
#
_cell.length_a   1.000
_cell.length_b   1.000
_cell.length_c   1.000
_cell.angle_alpha   90.00
_cell.angle_beta   90.00
_cell.angle_gamma   90.00
#
_symmetry.space_group_name_H-M   'P 1'
#
loop_
_entity.id
_entity.type
_entity.pdbx_description
1 polymer ?
#
loop_
_entity_poly.entity_id
_entity_poly.type
_entity_poly.pdbx_seq_one_letter_code
_entity_poly.pdbx_strand_id
1 'polypeptide(L)'
;MLTEDGRKKRAKQDAEIEARIAAFKVEQAALLRELANVGVHVDIVNQLPNMSTEQYEQALPILFEHLHLPYSDGTLASLARSLATKEARKYWDELVLLYRRAAHPQSKQGASVSMALAAAVAGSWPPNRLSDLITLLRDEQLPYRALLLGPIRRKRGKSAEIALLVEELRHDPALATEINSWKTLPTQVKPQSH
;
A
#
# COMPACT_ATOMS: atom_id res chain seq x y z
N MET A 1 -10.61 -16.85 31.28
CA MET A 1 -9.42 -16.26 31.94
C MET A 1 -8.17 -16.84 31.28
N LEU A 2 -7.14 -16.04 30.97
CA LEU A 2 -5.88 -16.58 30.44
C LEU A 2 -5.14 -17.38 31.52
N THR A 3 -4.51 -18.49 31.11
CA THR A 3 -3.60 -19.26 31.97
C THR A 3 -2.40 -18.41 32.41
N GLU A 4 -1.66 -18.82 33.43
CA GLU A 4 -0.47 -18.10 33.88
C GLU A 4 0.59 -17.96 32.77
N ASP A 5 0.78 -19.01 31.97
CA ASP A 5 1.62 -18.97 30.77
C ASP A 5 1.08 -18.01 29.70
N GLY A 6 -0.25 -17.95 29.53
CA GLY A 6 -0.89 -16.99 28.65
C GLY A 6 -0.66 -15.54 29.08
N ARG A 7 -0.68 -15.26 30.39
CA ARG A 7 -0.38 -13.94 30.95
C ARG A 7 1.09 -13.56 30.77
N LYS A 8 2.04 -14.49 31.02
CA LYS A 8 3.48 -14.28 30.80
C LYS A 8 3.81 -14.03 29.33
N LYS A 9 3.23 -14.82 28.42
CA LYS A 9 3.41 -14.65 26.97
C LYS A 9 2.87 -13.30 26.50
N ARG A 10 1.68 -12.91 26.96
CA ARG A 10 1.09 -11.61 26.64
C ARG A 10 1.94 -10.45 27.16
N ALA A 11 2.36 -10.49 28.42
CA ALA A 11 3.21 -9.43 29.00
C ALA A 11 4.53 -9.26 28.23
N LYS A 12 5.14 -10.37 27.79
CA LYS A 12 6.34 -10.33 26.94
C LYS A 12 6.06 -9.68 25.57
N GLN A 13 4.96 -10.05 24.93
CA GLN A 13 4.55 -9.46 23.65
C GLN A 13 4.25 -7.97 23.77
N ASP A 14 3.52 -7.57 24.82
CA ASP A 14 3.18 -6.18 25.09
C ASP A 14 4.47 -5.34 25.30
N ALA A 15 5.43 -5.85 26.07
CA ALA A 15 6.73 -5.20 26.27
C ALA A 15 7.56 -5.09 24.97
N GLU A 16 7.55 -6.11 24.12
CA GLU A 16 8.23 -6.08 22.81
C GLU A 16 7.59 -5.04 21.86
N ILE A 17 6.26 -4.91 21.90
CA ILE A 17 5.53 -3.91 21.13
C ILE A 17 5.86 -2.50 21.62
N GLU A 18 5.83 -2.27 22.94
CA GLU A 18 6.17 -0.97 23.54
C GLU A 18 7.60 -0.54 23.20
N ALA A 19 8.57 -1.45 23.34
CA ALA A 19 9.96 -1.17 22.98
C ALA A 19 10.10 -0.79 21.50
N ARG A 20 9.36 -1.46 20.60
CA ARG A 20 9.36 -1.15 19.17
C ARG A 20 8.72 0.20 18.86
N ILE A 21 7.62 0.54 19.55
CA ILE A 21 6.98 1.86 19.43
C ILE A 21 7.93 2.95 19.90
N ALA A 22 8.62 2.76 21.03
CA ALA A 22 9.59 3.74 21.53
C ALA A 22 10.73 3.96 20.53
N ALA A 23 11.29 2.90 19.93
CA ALA A 23 12.32 3.01 18.91
C ALA A 23 11.82 3.78 17.67
N PHE A 24 10.60 3.50 17.20
CA PHE A 24 10.01 4.23 16.09
C PHE A 24 9.78 5.71 16.41
N LYS A 25 9.33 6.05 17.62
CA LYS A 25 9.14 7.45 18.03
C LYS A 25 10.46 8.24 17.99
N VAL A 26 11.57 7.62 18.39
CA VAL A 26 12.89 8.25 18.31
C VAL A 26 13.30 8.49 16.86
N GLU A 27 13.17 7.48 16.00
CA GLU A 27 13.50 7.58 14.58
C GLU A 27 12.60 8.59 13.84
N GLN A 28 11.31 8.62 14.17
CA GLN A 28 10.28 9.45 13.52
C GLN A 28 10.15 10.84 14.16
N ALA A 29 11.01 11.22 15.12
CA ALA A 29 10.83 12.46 15.89
C ALA A 29 10.76 13.73 15.01
N ALA A 30 11.54 13.79 13.93
CA ALA A 30 11.49 14.89 12.97
C ALA A 30 10.15 14.90 12.22
N LEU A 31 9.74 13.74 11.68
CA LEU A 31 8.47 13.55 10.98
C LEU A 31 7.27 13.96 11.85
N LEU A 32 7.22 13.49 13.09
CA LEU A 32 6.10 13.78 14.00
C LEU A 32 6.03 15.28 14.33
N ARG A 33 7.19 15.95 14.43
CA ARG A 33 7.24 17.41 14.64
C ARG A 33 6.73 18.17 13.43
N GLU A 34 7.12 17.76 12.22
CA GLU A 34 6.67 18.39 10.98
C GLU A 34 5.17 18.19 10.76
N LEU A 35 4.64 17.00 11.04
CA LEU A 35 3.20 16.73 11.02
C LEU A 35 2.45 17.63 12.03
N ALA A 36 2.97 17.78 13.25
CA ALA A 36 2.36 18.65 14.26
C ALA A 36 2.33 20.11 13.81
N ASN A 37 3.37 20.60 13.12
CA ASN A 37 3.43 21.97 12.60
C ASN A 37 2.35 22.28 11.57
N VAL A 38 1.82 21.27 10.87
CA VAL A 38 0.69 21.41 9.94
C VAL A 38 -0.64 21.00 10.57
N GLY A 39 -0.71 20.86 11.89
CA GLY A 39 -1.95 20.55 12.62
C GLY A 39 -2.29 19.05 12.69
N VAL A 40 -1.42 18.16 12.19
CA VAL A 40 -1.63 16.72 12.19
C VAL A 40 -0.93 16.09 13.41
N HIS A 41 -1.71 15.75 14.42
CA HIS A 41 -1.19 15.22 15.68
C HIS A 41 -1.38 13.71 15.75
N VAL A 42 -0.28 12.96 15.63
CA VAL A 42 -0.26 11.50 15.73
C VAL A 42 0.92 11.06 16.60
N ASP A 43 0.75 9.96 17.34
CA ASP A 43 1.84 9.37 18.12
C ASP A 43 2.82 8.59 17.25
N ILE A 44 2.30 7.97 16.17
CA ILE A 44 3.04 7.18 15.20
C ILE A 44 2.36 7.28 13.83
N VAL A 45 3.14 7.14 12.76
CA VAL A 45 2.67 7.19 11.36
C VAL A 45 1.49 6.24 11.10
N ASN A 46 1.45 5.09 11.77
CA ASN A 46 0.41 4.07 11.59
C ASN A 46 -0.99 4.53 12.04
N GLN A 47 -1.11 5.65 12.75
CA GLN A 47 -2.40 6.23 13.16
C GLN A 47 -3.00 7.16 12.08
N LEU A 48 -2.24 7.55 11.07
CA LEU A 48 -2.71 8.46 10.00
C LEU A 48 -3.99 8.00 9.28
N PRO A 49 -4.23 6.70 9.04
CA PRO A 49 -5.49 6.25 8.44
C PRO A 49 -6.75 6.58 9.27
N ASN A 50 -6.61 6.92 10.55
CA ASN A 50 -7.71 7.30 11.43
C ASN A 50 -8.03 8.80 11.39
N MET A 51 -7.25 9.59 10.65
CA MET A 51 -7.41 11.04 10.55
C MET A 51 -8.50 11.41 9.54
N SER A 52 -9.00 12.65 9.64
CA SER A 52 -9.87 13.21 8.61
C SER A 52 -9.13 13.34 7.27
N THR A 53 -9.88 13.34 6.15
CA THR A 53 -9.30 13.50 4.81
C THR A 53 -8.49 14.79 4.68
N GLU A 54 -8.95 15.91 5.26
CA GLU A 54 -8.25 17.20 5.22
C GLU A 54 -6.88 17.12 5.91
N GLN A 55 -6.85 16.61 7.15
CA GLN A 55 -5.59 16.40 7.88
C GLN A 55 -4.65 15.46 7.12
N TYR A 56 -5.22 14.43 6.50
CA TYR A 56 -4.44 13.47 5.75
C TYR A 56 -3.82 14.11 4.49
N GLU A 57 -4.56 14.95 3.76
CA GLU A 57 -4.04 15.70 2.60
C GLU A 57 -2.93 16.69 2.99
N GLN A 58 -3.00 17.29 4.19
CA GLN A 58 -1.95 18.14 4.75
C GLN A 58 -0.69 17.34 5.12
N ALA A 59 -0.84 16.12 5.61
CA ALA A 59 0.28 15.23 5.96
C ALA A 59 1.04 14.72 4.73
N LEU A 60 0.34 14.55 3.60
CA LEU A 60 0.85 13.85 2.42
C LEU A 60 2.20 14.35 1.87
N PRO A 61 2.45 15.67 1.69
CA PRO A 61 3.76 16.17 1.27
C PRO A 61 4.89 15.75 2.21
N ILE A 62 4.66 15.87 3.52
CA ILE A 62 5.64 15.51 4.55
C ILE A 62 5.93 14.01 4.49
N LEU A 63 4.89 13.16 4.48
CA LEU A 63 5.07 11.70 4.40
C LEU A 63 5.88 11.28 3.18
N PHE A 64 5.67 11.98 2.06
CA PHE A 64 6.36 11.71 0.81
C PHE A 64 7.83 12.13 0.86
N GLU A 65 8.15 13.32 1.37
CA GLU A 65 9.54 13.76 1.57
C GLU A 65 10.30 12.81 2.50
N HIS A 66 9.65 12.40 3.60
CA HIS A 66 10.22 11.47 4.58
C HIS A 66 10.46 10.05 4.04
N LEU A 67 9.82 9.66 2.94
CA LEU A 67 10.03 8.35 2.30
C LEU A 67 11.41 8.22 1.67
N HIS A 68 12.09 9.34 1.41
CA HIS A 68 13.44 9.37 0.84
C HIS A 68 14.56 9.42 1.89
N LEU A 69 14.21 9.55 3.16
CA LEU A 69 15.18 9.63 4.25
C LEU A 69 15.72 8.23 4.62
N PRO A 70 16.93 8.13 5.21
CA PRO A 70 17.58 6.86 5.53
C PRO A 70 17.00 6.21 6.80
N TYR A 71 15.68 6.01 6.82
CA TYR A 71 14.98 5.32 7.88
C TYR A 71 15.14 3.80 7.80
N SER A 72 14.88 3.14 8.92
CA SER A 72 14.71 1.70 8.98
C SER A 72 13.61 1.23 8.03
N ASP A 73 13.74 0.00 7.55
CA ASP A 73 12.72 -0.65 6.73
C ASP A 73 11.33 -0.62 7.39
N GLY A 74 11.27 -0.72 8.72
CA GLY A 74 10.01 -0.67 9.47
C GLY A 74 9.31 0.68 9.36
N THR A 75 10.05 1.78 9.45
CA THR A 75 9.52 3.14 9.29
C THR A 75 9.19 3.42 7.82
N LEU A 76 10.06 3.06 6.87
CA LEU A 76 9.79 3.22 5.44
C LEU A 76 8.54 2.43 5.01
N ALA A 77 8.39 1.19 5.46
CA ALA A 77 7.20 0.39 5.18
C ALA A 77 5.93 0.98 5.81
N SER A 78 6.03 1.62 6.97
CA SER A 78 4.91 2.30 7.62
C SER A 78 4.50 3.56 6.87
N LEU A 79 5.47 4.38 6.45
CA LEU A 79 5.27 5.55 5.59
C LEU A 79 4.64 5.17 4.25
N ALA A 80 5.23 4.22 3.54
CA ALA A 80 4.71 3.75 2.25
C ALA A 80 3.27 3.22 2.39
N ARG A 81 2.99 2.41 3.42
CA ARG A 81 1.62 1.91 3.66
C ARG A 81 0.65 3.04 3.95
N SER A 82 1.07 4.07 4.69
CA SER A 82 0.22 5.23 4.92
C SER A 82 -0.19 5.85 3.59
N LEU A 83 0.67 5.91 2.57
CA LEU A 83 0.38 6.45 1.23
C LEU A 83 -0.56 5.58 0.35
N ALA A 84 -1.08 4.45 0.84
CA ALA A 84 -1.99 3.58 0.10
C ALA A 84 -3.44 4.12 0.03
N THR A 85 -3.59 5.36 -0.41
CA THR A 85 -4.85 6.12 -0.42
C THR A 85 -5.04 6.86 -1.74
N LYS A 86 -6.29 7.22 -2.06
CA LYS A 86 -6.61 7.93 -3.31
C LYS A 86 -6.07 9.36 -3.31
N GLU A 87 -5.90 9.95 -2.12
CA GLU A 87 -5.39 11.30 -1.90
C GLU A 87 -3.91 11.39 -2.34
N ALA A 88 -3.17 10.28 -2.24
CA ALA A 88 -1.76 10.19 -2.67
C ALA A 88 -1.55 10.07 -4.20
N ARG A 89 -2.62 10.11 -5.02
CA ARG A 89 -2.56 9.96 -6.49
C ARG A 89 -1.54 10.87 -7.20
N LYS A 90 -1.35 12.09 -6.69
CA LYS A 90 -0.39 13.06 -7.25
C LYS A 90 1.06 12.58 -7.21
N TYR A 91 1.38 11.58 -6.38
CA TYR A 91 2.70 11.00 -6.23
C TYR A 91 2.86 9.66 -6.97
N TRP A 92 1.92 9.31 -7.84
CA TRP A 92 1.90 8.03 -8.56
C TRP A 92 3.24 7.68 -9.21
N ASP A 93 3.82 8.60 -10.00
CA ASP A 93 5.02 8.32 -10.78
C ASP A 93 6.22 7.98 -9.87
N GLU A 94 6.40 8.71 -8.78
CA GLU A 94 7.47 8.45 -7.82
C GLU A 94 7.21 7.17 -7.02
N LEU A 95 5.96 6.89 -6.62
CA LEU A 95 5.63 5.65 -5.92
C LEU A 95 5.94 4.42 -6.79
N VAL A 96 5.67 4.51 -8.10
CA VAL A 96 6.04 3.47 -9.07
C VAL A 96 7.56 3.35 -9.19
N LEU A 97 8.29 4.47 -9.25
CA LEU A 97 9.75 4.48 -9.30
C LEU A 97 10.35 3.81 -8.06
N LEU A 98 9.89 4.19 -6.86
CA LEU A 98 10.33 3.62 -5.59
C LEU A 98 10.01 2.13 -5.51
N TYR A 99 8.82 1.71 -5.92
CA TYR A 99 8.45 0.30 -5.95
C TYR A 99 9.36 -0.52 -6.86
N ARG A 100 9.63 -0.05 -8.09
CA ARG A 100 10.56 -0.71 -9.02
C ARG A 100 11.98 -0.76 -8.45
N ARG A 101 12.44 0.33 -7.83
CA ARG A 101 13.75 0.38 -7.17
C ARG A 101 13.85 -0.62 -6.02
N ALA A 102 12.80 -0.71 -5.20
CA ALA A 102 12.74 -1.64 -4.08
C ALA A 102 12.74 -3.10 -4.55
N ALA A 103 12.18 -3.38 -5.73
CA ALA A 103 12.15 -4.69 -6.38
C ALA A 103 13.48 -5.10 -7.03
N HIS A 104 14.41 -4.15 -7.25
CA HIS A 104 15.67 -4.44 -7.93
C HIS A 104 16.53 -5.41 -7.08
N PRO A 105 17.20 -6.42 -7.68
CA PRO A 105 17.99 -7.41 -6.94
C PRO A 105 19.11 -6.81 -6.05
N GLN A 106 19.61 -5.62 -6.40
CA GLN A 106 20.64 -4.91 -5.65
C GLN A 106 20.07 -3.93 -4.60
N SER A 107 18.74 -3.86 -4.46
CA SER A 107 18.10 -3.03 -3.44
C SER A 107 18.53 -3.48 -2.05
N LYS A 108 18.86 -2.51 -1.20
CA LYS A 108 19.10 -2.76 0.23
C LYS A 108 17.81 -2.74 1.06
N GLN A 109 16.69 -2.37 0.44
CA GLN A 109 15.40 -2.28 1.13
C GLN A 109 14.81 -3.68 1.31
N GLY A 110 14.30 -3.96 2.50
CA GLY A 110 13.69 -5.24 2.80
C GLY A 110 12.35 -5.48 2.11
N ALA A 111 11.96 -6.76 2.07
CA ALA A 111 10.68 -7.26 1.56
C ALA A 111 9.45 -6.46 2.05
N SER A 112 9.47 -6.02 3.31
CA SER A 112 8.38 -5.25 3.91
C SER A 112 8.16 -3.88 3.27
N VAL A 113 9.23 -3.22 2.83
CA VAL A 113 9.17 -1.92 2.15
C VAL A 113 8.60 -2.10 0.75
N SER A 114 9.09 -3.09 0.00
CA SER A 114 8.58 -3.40 -1.34
C SER A 114 7.09 -3.76 -1.32
N MET A 115 6.65 -4.57 -0.34
CA MET A 115 5.23 -4.89 -0.14
C MET A 115 4.39 -3.63 0.17
N ALA A 116 4.90 -2.74 1.03
CA ALA A 116 4.21 -1.51 1.38
C ALA A 116 4.13 -0.53 0.20
N LEU A 117 5.18 -0.44 -0.63
CA LEU A 117 5.19 0.34 -1.85
C LEU A 117 4.22 -0.21 -2.91
N ALA A 118 4.12 -1.53 -3.07
CA ALA A 118 3.12 -2.15 -3.93
C ALA A 118 1.68 -1.80 -3.48
N ALA A 119 1.44 -1.82 -2.16
CA ALA A 119 0.16 -1.36 -1.60
C ALA A 119 -0.06 0.16 -1.84
N ALA A 120 0.99 0.98 -1.68
CA ALA A 120 0.94 2.41 -1.94
C ALA A 120 0.51 2.69 -3.39
N VAL A 121 1.17 2.06 -4.36
CA VAL A 121 0.85 2.13 -5.79
C VAL A 121 -0.61 1.69 -6.02
N ALA A 122 -1.02 0.54 -5.51
CA ALA A 122 -2.40 0.06 -5.67
C ALA A 122 -3.45 1.03 -5.08
N GLY A 123 -3.17 1.63 -3.91
CA GLY A 123 -4.07 2.55 -3.22
C GLY A 123 -4.16 3.91 -3.90
N SER A 124 -3.03 4.40 -4.42
CA SER A 124 -2.88 5.72 -5.06
C SER A 124 -3.08 5.69 -6.58
N TRP A 125 -3.52 4.58 -7.16
CA TRP A 125 -3.75 4.48 -8.59
C TRP A 125 -4.73 5.56 -9.12
N PRO A 126 -4.29 6.39 -10.08
CA PRO A 126 -5.15 7.37 -10.73
C PRO A 126 -5.94 6.74 -11.89
N PRO A 127 -7.25 7.02 -12.06
CA PRO A 127 -8.10 6.34 -13.04
C PRO A 127 -7.67 6.47 -14.51
N ASN A 128 -6.88 7.49 -14.85
CA ASN A 128 -6.38 7.76 -16.21
C ASN A 128 -5.05 7.03 -16.53
N ARG A 129 -4.51 6.22 -15.62
CA ARG A 129 -3.26 5.46 -15.79
C ARG A 129 -3.50 3.95 -15.79
N LEU A 130 -4.53 3.48 -16.50
CA LEU A 130 -4.80 2.04 -16.59
C LEU A 130 -3.68 1.29 -17.32
N SER A 131 -3.15 1.87 -18.40
CA SER A 131 -2.01 1.33 -19.16
C SER A 131 -0.81 1.03 -18.26
N ASP A 132 -0.46 1.96 -17.38
CA ASP A 132 0.71 1.85 -16.53
C ASP A 132 0.53 0.75 -15.48
N LEU A 133 -0.68 0.66 -14.90
CA LEU A 133 -1.02 -0.42 -13.98
C LEU A 133 -0.98 -1.79 -14.67
N ILE A 134 -1.41 -1.89 -15.93
CA ILE A 134 -1.29 -3.11 -16.74
C ILE A 134 0.18 -3.47 -16.94
N THR A 135 1.04 -2.51 -17.28
CA THR A 135 2.48 -2.73 -17.42
C THR A 135 3.08 -3.29 -16.14
N LEU A 136 2.71 -2.75 -14.96
CA LEU A 136 3.19 -3.28 -13.68
C LEU A 136 2.65 -4.68 -13.36
N LEU A 137 1.41 -4.97 -13.71
CA LEU A 137 0.82 -6.30 -13.52
C LEU A 137 1.46 -7.37 -14.40
N ARG A 138 1.96 -7.02 -15.59
CA ARG A 138 2.64 -7.94 -16.51
C ARG A 138 4.14 -8.12 -16.24
N ASP A 139 4.74 -7.26 -15.42
CA ASP A 139 6.16 -7.33 -15.12
C ASP A 139 6.46 -8.43 -14.10
N GLU A 140 6.78 -9.63 -14.58
CA GLU A 140 7.04 -10.81 -13.74
C GLU A 140 8.21 -10.63 -12.75
N GLN A 141 9.08 -9.63 -12.95
CA GLN A 141 10.18 -9.33 -12.03
C GLN A 141 9.72 -8.56 -10.79
N LEU A 142 8.52 -7.98 -10.82
CA LEU A 142 7.99 -7.24 -9.68
C LEU A 142 7.42 -8.18 -8.59
N PRO A 143 7.82 -8.03 -7.32
CA PRO A 143 7.26 -8.78 -6.21
C PRO A 143 5.90 -8.20 -5.79
N TYR A 144 5.04 -9.00 -5.16
CA TYR A 144 3.76 -8.53 -4.60
C TYR A 144 2.75 -7.98 -5.62
N ARG A 145 2.87 -8.32 -6.92
CA ARG A 145 1.92 -7.90 -7.97
C ARG A 145 0.45 -8.17 -7.65
N ALA A 146 0.16 -9.20 -6.85
CA ALA A 146 -1.21 -9.49 -6.41
C ALA A 146 -1.88 -8.31 -5.69
N LEU A 147 -1.12 -7.45 -4.99
CA LEU A 147 -1.65 -6.25 -4.34
C LEU A 147 -2.17 -5.21 -5.35
N LEU A 148 -1.57 -5.17 -6.54
CA LEU A 148 -1.96 -4.28 -7.65
C LEU A 148 -3.30 -4.67 -8.28
N LEU A 149 -3.83 -5.87 -7.96
CA LEU A 149 -5.13 -6.31 -8.46
C LEU A 149 -6.31 -5.61 -7.76
N GLY A 150 -6.10 -4.97 -6.61
CA GLY A 150 -7.17 -4.31 -5.84
C GLY A 150 -7.99 -3.30 -6.67
N PRO A 151 -7.36 -2.34 -7.38
CA PRO A 151 -8.05 -1.46 -8.32
C PRO A 151 -8.78 -2.19 -9.45
N ILE A 152 -8.15 -3.20 -10.06
CA ILE A 152 -8.72 -4.00 -11.16
C ILE A 152 -10.00 -4.71 -10.68
N ARG A 153 -9.95 -5.35 -9.52
CA ARG A 153 -11.08 -6.02 -8.88
C ARG A 153 -12.26 -5.07 -8.66
N ARG A 154 -12.01 -3.84 -8.18
CA ARG A 154 -13.05 -2.81 -7.96
C ARG A 154 -13.66 -2.27 -9.25
N LYS A 155 -12.96 -2.40 -10.37
CA LYS A 155 -13.38 -1.92 -11.70
C LYS A 155 -13.83 -3.04 -12.65
N ARG A 156 -13.81 -4.31 -12.19
CA ARG A 156 -14.25 -5.46 -13.00
C ARG A 156 -15.67 -5.24 -13.54
N GLY A 157 -15.87 -5.59 -14.82
CA GLY A 157 -17.14 -5.44 -15.51
C GLY A 157 -17.47 -4.01 -15.98
N LYS A 158 -16.58 -3.03 -15.74
CA LYS A 158 -16.77 -1.63 -16.17
C LYS A 158 -16.03 -1.28 -17.46
N SER A 159 -15.14 -2.15 -17.93
CA SER A 159 -14.36 -1.95 -19.16
C SER A 159 -14.06 -3.31 -19.80
N ALA A 160 -14.18 -3.37 -21.14
CA ALA A 160 -13.77 -4.54 -21.92
C ALA A 160 -12.27 -4.81 -21.78
N GLU A 161 -11.45 -3.75 -21.72
CA GLU A 161 -10.00 -3.86 -21.52
C GLU A 161 -9.66 -4.54 -20.19
N ILE A 162 -10.36 -4.18 -19.12
CA ILE A 162 -10.19 -4.83 -17.80
C ILE A 162 -10.66 -6.30 -17.86
N ALA A 163 -11.72 -6.61 -18.60
CA ALA A 163 -12.18 -7.99 -18.74
C ALA A 163 -11.13 -8.86 -19.45
N LEU A 164 -10.55 -8.36 -20.54
CA LEU A 164 -9.48 -9.04 -21.28
C LEU A 164 -8.23 -9.24 -20.42
N LEU A 165 -7.80 -8.19 -19.69
CA LEU A 165 -6.67 -8.28 -18.77
C LEU A 165 -6.91 -9.34 -17.68
N VAL A 166 -8.10 -9.40 -17.10
CA VAL A 166 -8.42 -10.38 -16.05
C VAL A 166 -8.38 -11.80 -16.60
N GLU A 167 -8.83 -12.02 -17.83
CA GLU A 167 -8.77 -13.34 -18.47
C GLU A 167 -7.33 -13.77 -18.77
N GLU A 168 -6.52 -12.86 -19.30
CA GLU A 168 -5.08 -13.08 -19.50
C GLU A 168 -4.38 -13.45 -18.19
N LEU A 169 -4.52 -12.59 -17.17
CA LEU A 169 -3.79 -12.75 -15.90
C LEU A 169 -4.31 -13.91 -15.03
N ARG A 170 -5.46 -14.49 -15.35
CA ARG A 170 -6.00 -15.68 -14.64
C ARG A 170 -5.05 -16.88 -14.73
N HIS A 171 -4.20 -16.91 -15.75
CA HIS A 171 -3.21 -17.96 -15.99
C HIS A 171 -1.81 -17.62 -15.47
N ASP A 172 -1.58 -16.41 -14.97
CA ASP A 172 -0.31 -16.02 -14.37
C ASP A 172 -0.10 -16.74 -13.03
N PRO A 173 0.98 -17.51 -12.82
CA PRO A 173 1.20 -18.28 -11.60
C PRO A 173 1.16 -17.47 -10.30
N ALA A 174 1.58 -16.21 -10.33
CA ALA A 174 1.62 -15.32 -9.17
C ALA A 174 0.26 -14.65 -8.88
N LEU A 175 -0.64 -14.58 -9.88
CA LEU A 175 -1.91 -13.85 -9.78
C LEU A 175 -3.14 -14.77 -9.85
N ALA A 176 -2.99 -15.97 -10.40
CA ALA A 176 -4.06 -16.93 -10.67
C ALA A 176 -4.90 -17.22 -9.41
N THR A 177 -4.26 -17.46 -8.27
CA THR A 177 -4.96 -17.76 -7.02
C THR A 177 -5.92 -16.63 -6.61
N GLU A 178 -5.45 -15.37 -6.64
CA GLU A 178 -6.28 -14.23 -6.28
C GLU A 178 -7.39 -14.02 -7.31
N ILE A 179 -7.08 -14.04 -8.60
CA ILE A 179 -8.06 -13.80 -9.68
C ILE A 179 -9.14 -14.88 -9.73
N ASN A 180 -8.78 -16.15 -9.52
CA ASN A 180 -9.72 -17.27 -9.51
C ASN A 180 -10.61 -17.30 -8.28
N SER A 181 -10.23 -16.64 -7.18
CA SER A 181 -11.09 -16.48 -6.00
C SER A 181 -12.27 -15.53 -6.22
N TRP A 182 -12.25 -14.76 -7.31
CA TRP A 182 -13.24 -13.72 -7.54
C TRP A 182 -14.56 -14.29 -8.07
N LYS A 183 -15.66 -13.96 -7.39
CA LYS A 183 -17.02 -14.27 -7.87
C LYS A 183 -17.24 -13.71 -9.29
N THR A 184 -17.72 -14.54 -10.20
CA THR A 184 -18.16 -14.11 -11.54
C THR A 184 -19.25 -13.06 -11.39
N LEU A 185 -19.03 -11.86 -11.94
CA LEU A 185 -20.07 -10.83 -11.95
C LEU A 185 -20.95 -11.08 -13.18
N PRO A 186 -22.28 -10.99 -13.08
CA PRO A 186 -23.13 -11.05 -14.26
C PRO A 186 -22.74 -9.91 -15.20
N THR A 187 -22.50 -10.25 -16.46
CA THR A 187 -22.19 -9.30 -17.52
C THR A 187 -23.35 -8.31 -17.63
N GLN A 188 -23.10 -7.01 -17.38
CA GLN A 188 -24.10 -5.97 -17.66
C GLN A 188 -24.22 -5.80 -19.18
N VAL A 189 -24.94 -6.72 -19.82
CA VAL A 189 -25.49 -6.47 -21.15
C VAL A 189 -26.57 -5.43 -20.93
N LYS A 190 -26.26 -4.15 -21.18
CA LYS A 190 -27.31 -3.16 -21.36
C LYS A 190 -28.11 -3.58 -22.60
N PRO A 191 -29.40 -3.92 -22.50
CA PRO A 191 -30.22 -4.09 -23.69
C PRO A 191 -30.22 -2.75 -24.43
N GLN A 192 -29.82 -2.77 -25.71
CA GLN A 192 -30.06 -1.66 -26.61
C GLN A 192 -31.58 -1.53 -26.73
N SER A 193 -32.14 -0.50 -26.09
CA SER A 193 -33.50 -0.08 -26.35
C SER A 193 -33.55 0.52 -27.76
N HIS A 194 -34.34 -0.13 -28.62
CA HIS A 194 -34.73 0.31 -29.96
C HIS A 194 -35.39 1.70 -29.95
#